data_AF-A0A1B8PE62-F1
#
_entry.id   AF-A0A1B8PE62-F1
#
_cell.length_a   1.000
_cell.length_b   1.000
_cell.length_c   1.000
_cell.angle_alpha   90.00
_cell.angle_beta   90.00
_cell.angle_gamma   90.00
#
_symmetry.space_group_name_H-M   'P 1'
#
loop_
_entity.id
_entity.type
_entity.pdbx_description
1 polymer ?
#
loop_
_entity_poly.entity_id
_entity_poly.type
_entity_poly.pdbx_seq_one_letter_code
_entity_poly.pdbx_strand_id
1 'polypeptide(L)'
;MSNTNLSPESAKDWHVVGLIVQGNPEKFAAIRTALLAIEHTEIPTFDEKFGKMVVVMQSHDQHILLEKMESVKDIDGVINVSLVYHEQDEQKK
;
A
#
# COMPACT_ATOMS: atom_id res chain seq x y z
N MET A 1 -3.45 3.26 -21.52
CA MET A 1 -3.46 2.91 -20.08
C MET A 1 -4.81 2.28 -19.83
N SER A 2 -4.85 0.95 -19.70
CA SER A 2 -6.11 0.21 -19.60
C SER A 2 -6.64 0.36 -18.18
N ASN A 3 -7.76 1.09 -18.01
CA ASN A 3 -8.56 1.03 -16.80
C ASN A 3 -9.19 -0.37 -16.73
N THR A 4 -8.53 -1.30 -16.03
CA THR A 4 -9.15 -2.57 -15.71
C THR A 4 -10.16 -2.30 -14.60
N ASN A 5 -11.42 -2.13 -14.97
CA ASN A 5 -12.52 -2.09 -14.01
C ASN A 5 -12.49 -3.40 -13.20
N LEU A 6 -12.48 -3.29 -11.87
CA LEU A 6 -12.67 -4.42 -10.96
C LEU A 6 -13.96 -5.15 -11.36
N SER A 7 -13.81 -6.37 -11.85
CA SER A 7 -14.92 -7.27 -12.13
C SER A 7 -15.08 -8.25 -10.96
N PRO A 8 -16.30 -8.75 -10.67
CA PRO A 8 -16.51 -9.75 -9.62
C PRO A 8 -15.67 -11.03 -9.79
N GLU A 9 -15.22 -11.32 -11.01
CA GLU A 9 -14.37 -12.48 -11.30
C GLU A 9 -12.87 -12.21 -11.09
N SER A 10 -12.42 -10.97 -11.21
CA SER A 10 -11.04 -10.56 -10.88
C SER A 10 -10.87 -10.21 -9.40
N ALA A 11 -11.96 -9.98 -8.67
CA ALA A 11 -11.93 -9.86 -7.20
C ALA A 11 -11.70 -11.19 -6.47
N LYS A 12 -11.65 -12.32 -7.19
CA LYS A 12 -11.33 -13.64 -6.61
C LYS A 12 -9.88 -13.61 -6.11
N ASP A 13 -9.67 -14.01 -4.85
CA ASP A 13 -8.37 -14.05 -4.16
C ASP A 13 -7.71 -12.67 -4.02
N TRP A 14 -8.52 -11.65 -3.71
CA TRP A 14 -8.02 -10.29 -3.55
C TRP A 14 -7.69 -9.97 -2.08
N HIS A 15 -6.46 -9.49 -1.84
CA HIS A 15 -6.00 -9.01 -0.54
C HIS A 15 -5.86 -7.49 -0.55
N VAL A 16 -6.39 -6.83 0.47
CA VAL A 16 -6.28 -5.38 0.67
C VAL A 16 -5.74 -5.10 2.06
N VAL A 17 -4.73 -4.23 2.16
CA VAL A 17 -4.20 -3.75 3.43
C VAL A 17 -4.24 -2.24 3.53
N GLY A 18 -4.61 -1.75 4.71
CA GLY A 18 -4.46 -0.35 5.09
C GLY A 18 -3.24 -0.19 5.98
N LEU A 19 -2.33 0.70 5.60
CA LEU A 19 -1.09 1.00 6.30
C LEU A 19 -1.04 2.46 6.74
N ILE A 20 -0.38 2.70 7.87
CA ILE A 20 0.18 4.01 8.20
C ILE A 20 1.68 3.95 7.96
N VAL A 21 2.17 4.78 7.04
CA VAL A 21 3.60 4.97 6.82
C VAL A 21 4.02 6.28 7.47
N GLN A 22 4.94 6.18 8.42
CA GLN A 22 5.61 7.31 9.04
C GLN A 22 6.96 7.48 8.35
N GLY A 23 7.21 8.64 7.77
CA GLY A 23 8.45 9.00 7.11
C GLY A 23 9.06 10.28 7.68
N ASN A 24 10.31 10.54 7.31
CA ASN A 24 10.98 11.80 7.54
C ASN A 24 10.32 12.91 6.67
N PRO A 25 9.79 13.99 7.26
CA PRO A 25 9.20 15.11 6.51
C PRO A 25 10.13 15.69 5.43
N GLU A 26 11.44 15.71 5.64
CA GLU A 26 12.41 16.21 4.66
C GLU A 26 12.51 15.33 3.40
N LYS A 27 12.16 14.05 3.51
CA LYS A 27 12.16 13.08 2.41
C LYS A 27 10.75 12.76 1.93
N PHE A 28 9.73 13.48 2.40
CA PHE A 28 8.32 13.16 2.19
C PHE A 28 7.97 12.95 0.70
N ALA A 29 8.38 13.88 -0.16
CA ALA A 29 8.11 13.80 -1.59
C ALA A 29 8.75 12.54 -2.23
N ALA A 30 9.98 12.21 -1.86
CA ALA A 30 10.69 11.03 -2.36
C ALA A 30 10.02 9.73 -1.89
N ILE A 31 9.64 9.65 -0.61
CA ILE A 31 8.93 8.51 -0.04
C ILE A 31 7.59 8.31 -0.75
N ARG A 32 6.83 9.40 -0.94
CA ARG A 32 5.54 9.38 -1.64
C ARG A 32 5.69 8.90 -3.09
N THR A 33 6.71 9.37 -3.81
CA THR A 33 7.00 8.90 -5.17
C THR A 33 7.37 7.42 -5.19
N ALA A 34 8.19 6.95 -4.25
CA ALA A 34 8.58 5.54 -4.16
C ALA A 34 7.38 4.63 -3.86
N LEU A 35 6.52 5.03 -2.91
CA LEU A 35 5.29 4.32 -2.58
C LEU A 35 4.34 4.20 -3.78
N LEU A 36 4.12 5.30 -4.51
CA LEU A 36 3.23 5.31 -5.68
C LEU A 36 3.82 4.57 -6.90
N ALA A 37 5.11 4.24 -6.88
CA ALA A 37 5.73 3.38 -7.89
C ALA A 37 5.48 1.89 -7.64
N ILE A 38 5.07 1.51 -6.43
CA ILE A 38 4.69 0.14 -6.11
C ILE A 38 3.32 -0.14 -6.75
N GLU A 39 3.26 -1.17 -7.58
CA GLU A 39 2.04 -1.54 -8.30
C GLU A 39 0.86 -1.78 -7.32
N HIS A 40 -0.30 -1.21 -7.67
CA HIS A 40 -1.52 -1.23 -6.88
C HIS A 40 -1.39 -0.63 -5.47
N THR A 41 -0.65 0.47 -5.37
CA THR A 41 -0.53 1.26 -4.14
C THR A 41 -1.17 2.64 -4.31
N GLU A 42 -1.97 3.03 -3.34
CA GLU A 42 -2.63 4.34 -3.28
C GLU A 42 -2.31 5.06 -1.98
N ILE A 43 -2.35 6.40 -2.00
CA ILE A 43 -2.16 7.24 -0.82
C ILE A 43 -3.38 8.18 -0.72
N PRO A 44 -4.48 7.75 -0.06
CA PRO A 44 -5.71 8.53 -0.01
C PRO A 44 -5.58 9.86 0.75
N THR A 45 -4.72 9.90 1.77
CA THR A 45 -4.47 11.10 2.55
C THR A 45 -3.10 11.06 3.23
N PHE A 46 -2.57 12.23 3.53
CA PHE A 46 -1.28 12.39 4.18
C PHE A 46 -1.17 13.73 4.90
N ASP A 47 -0.22 13.81 5.82
CA ASP A 47 0.20 15.01 6.52
C ASP A 47 1.71 15.17 6.33
N GLU A 48 2.12 16.08 5.43
CA GLU A 48 3.53 16.27 5.08
C GLU A 48 4.34 16.81 6.26
N LYS A 49 3.74 17.69 7.08
CA LYS A 49 4.42 18.32 8.22
C LYS A 49 4.81 17.29 9.26
N PHE A 50 3.92 16.33 9.51
CA PHE A 50 4.19 15.24 10.44
C PHE A 50 4.77 13.99 9.76
N GLY A 51 4.96 14.00 8.44
CA GLY A 51 5.53 12.89 7.70
C GLY A 51 4.66 11.63 7.70
N LYS A 52 3.34 11.76 7.80
CA LYS A 52 2.42 10.63 7.98
C LYS A 52 1.59 10.40 6.73
N MET A 53 1.48 9.15 6.27
CA MET A 53 0.70 8.76 5.09
C MET A 53 -0.25 7.63 5.43
N VAL A 54 -1.49 7.72 4.97
CA VAL A 54 -2.39 6.58 4.86
C VAL A 54 -2.12 5.95 3.51
N VAL A 55 -1.78 4.66 3.50
CA VAL A 55 -1.44 3.92 2.28
C VAL A 55 -2.38 2.73 2.17
N VAL A 56 -2.91 2.49 0.98
CA VAL A 56 -3.69 1.29 0.66
C VAL A 56 -2.88 0.49 -0.35
N MET A 57 -2.65 -0.79 -0.07
CA MET A 57 -1.97 -1.71 -0.99
C MET A 57 -2.85 -2.91 -1.23
N GLN A 58 -2.75 -3.47 -2.43
CA GLN A 58 -3.53 -4.62 -2.80
C GLN A 58 -2.81 -5.56 -3.78
N SER A 59 -3.17 -6.84 -3.75
CA SER A 59 -2.59 -7.89 -4.60
C SER A 59 -3.54 -9.08 -4.69
N HIS A 60 -3.43 -9.85 -5.77
CA HIS A 60 -4.05 -11.17 -5.90
C HIS A 60 -3.26 -12.30 -5.19
N ASP A 61 -2.11 -11.96 -4.60
CA ASP A 61 -1.22 -12.91 -3.94
C ASP A 61 -0.75 -12.31 -2.61
N GLN A 62 -1.03 -13.01 -1.51
CA GLN A 62 -0.65 -12.63 -0.16
C GLN A 62 0.87 -12.51 0.01
N HIS A 63 1.67 -13.37 -0.62
CA HIS A 63 3.13 -13.34 -0.51
C HIS A 63 3.67 -12.10 -1.20
N ILE A 64 3.18 -11.80 -2.41
CA ILE A 64 3.55 -10.56 -3.12
C ILE A 64 3.15 -9.33 -2.29
N LEU A 65 1.97 -9.35 -1.66
CA LEU A 65 1.53 -8.22 -0.83
C LEU A 65 2.45 -8.03 0.39
N LEU A 66 2.84 -9.13 1.05
CA LEU A 66 3.76 -9.10 2.17
C LEU A 66 5.14 -8.58 1.75
N GLU A 67 5.68 -9.05 0.62
CA GLU A 67 6.95 -8.56 0.07
C GLU A 67 6.90 -7.06 -0.24
N LYS A 68 5.79 -6.58 -0.84
CA LYS A 68 5.57 -5.15 -1.06
C LYS A 68 5.56 -4.38 0.25
N MET A 69 4.84 -4.85 1.28
CA MET A 69 4.81 -4.21 2.59
C MET A 69 6.19 -4.13 3.25
N GLU A 70 6.99 -5.21 3.16
CA GLU A 70 8.36 -5.21 3.68
C GLU A 70 9.25 -4.23 2.91
N SER A 71 9.13 -4.17 1.58
CA SER A 71 9.89 -3.23 0.75
C SER A 71 9.65 -1.75 1.09
N VAL A 72 8.49 -1.41 1.66
CA VAL A 72 8.21 -0.05 2.15
C VAL A 72 9.18 0.34 3.27
N LYS A 73 9.54 -0.59 4.15
CA LYS A 73 10.45 -0.33 5.26
C LYS A 73 11.86 0.00 4.77
N ASP A 74 12.21 -0.45 3.58
CA ASP A 74 13.51 -0.22 2.95
C ASP A 74 13.58 1.10 2.17
N ILE A 75 12.45 1.81 2.01
CA ILE A 75 12.43 3.12 1.36
C ILE A 75 13.18 4.13 2.24
N ASP A 76 14.20 4.77 1.66
CA ASP A 76 15.00 5.77 2.36
C ASP A 76 14.13 6.91 2.92
N GLY A 77 14.20 7.10 4.24
CA GLY A 77 13.41 8.07 4.98
C GLY A 77 12.14 7.51 5.61
N VAL A 78 11.73 6.27 5.33
CA VAL A 78 10.67 5.62 6.11
C VAL A 78 11.19 5.32 7.52
N ILE A 79 10.39 5.68 8.51
CA ILE A 79 10.67 5.53 9.95
C ILE A 79 9.88 4.34 10.50
N ASN A 80 8.62 4.19 10.08
CA ASN A 80 7.77 3.09 10.54
C ASN A 80 6.67 2.77 9.51
N VAL A 81 6.23 1.50 9.50
CA VAL A 81 5.10 1.00 8.74
C VAL A 81 4.20 0.21 9.68
N SER A 82 2.98 0.70 9.90
CA SER A 82 1.99 0.05 10.77
C SER A 82 0.82 -0.47 9.96
N LEU A 83 0.52 -1.77 10.05
CA LEU A 83 -0.71 -2.35 9.53
C LEU A 83 -1.89 -1.93 10.40
N VAL A 84 -2.90 -1.32 9.79
CA VAL A 84 -4.16 -0.90 10.44
C VAL A 84 -5.27 -1.90 10.16
N TYR A 85 -5.32 -2.41 8.94
CA TYR A 85 -6.39 -3.25 8.45
C TYR A 85 -5.88 -4.24 7.41
N HIS A 86 -6.43 -5.45 7.40
CA HIS A 86 -6.22 -6.45 6.37
C HIS A 86 -7.57 -7.10 6.06
N GLU A 87 -7.97 -7.04 4.80
CA GLU A 87 -9.11 -7.74 4.24
C GLU A 87 -8.65 -8.77 3.23
N GLN A 88 -9.35 -9.89 3.25
CA GLN A 88 -9.19 -10.96 2.28
C GLN A 88 -10.57 -11.38 1.83
N ASP A 89 -10.86 -11.24 0.54
CA ASP A 89 -12.12 -11.69 -0.04
C ASP A 89 -11.96 -13.14 -0.53
N GLU A 90 -12.11 -14.10 0.40
CA GLU A 90 -12.18 -15.52 0.08
C GLU A 90 -13.65 -15.93 -0.13
N GLN A 91 -14.07 -16.15 -1.38
CA GLN A 91 -15.31 -16.93 -1.59
C GLN A 91 -15.04 -18.40 -1.25
N LYS A 92 -15.45 -18.80 -0.05
CA LYS A 92 -15.58 -20.22 0.30
C LYS A 92 -16.51 -20.89 -0.73
N LYS A 93 -15.94 -21.83 -1.49
CA LYS A 93 -16.71 -22.75 -2.33
C LYS A 93 -17.71 -23.56 -1.53
#